data_AF-A0A2J8NMD5-F1
#
_entry.id   AF-A0A2J8NMD5-F1
#
_cell.length_a   1.000
_cell.length_b   1.000
_cell.length_c   1.000
_cell.angle_alpha   90.00
_cell.angle_beta   90.00
_cell.angle_gamma   90.00
#
_symmetry.space_group_name_H-M   'P 1'
#
loop_
_entity.id
_entity.type
_entity.pdbx_description
1 polymer ?
#
loop_
_entity_poly.entity_id
_entity_poly.type
_entity_poly.pdbx_seq_one_letter_code
_entity_poly.pdbx_strand_id
1 'polypeptide(L)'
;EMYQVSRLQHICELFIITQLQSMPSRELASMNLDIVDLLKKAKFHHSDCLSTWLLHFIATNYLIFSQKPEFQDLSVEERSFVEKHRWPSNMYLKQLAEYRKYIHSRKCRCLVIKRH
;
A
#
# COMPACT_ATOMS: atom_id res chain seq x y z
N GLU A 1 -30.99 11.89 -5.59
CA GLU A 1 -31.28 10.53 -5.09
C GLU A 1 -30.18 9.58 -5.57
N MET A 2 -29.50 8.87 -4.66
CA MET A 2 -28.57 7.80 -5.05
C MET A 2 -29.37 6.51 -5.21
N TYR A 3 -29.52 6.04 -6.44
CA TYR A 3 -30.09 4.72 -6.71
C TYR A 3 -29.21 3.66 -6.01
N GLN A 4 -29.71 3.05 -4.94
CA GLN A 4 -29.02 1.95 -4.24
C GLN A 4 -29.05 0.68 -5.07
N VAL A 5 -28.29 0.66 -6.17
CA VAL A 5 -28.12 -0.53 -7.01
C VAL A 5 -26.99 -1.37 -6.41
N SER A 6 -27.29 -2.07 -5.31
CA SER A 6 -26.30 -2.85 -4.54
C SER A 6 -25.51 -3.83 -5.41
N ARG A 7 -26.15 -4.38 -6.46
CA ARG A 7 -25.49 -5.29 -7.41
C ARG A 7 -24.45 -4.58 -8.29
N LEU A 8 -24.73 -3.36 -8.74
CA LEU A 8 -23.77 -2.57 -9.51
C LEU A 8 -22.60 -2.14 -8.63
N GLN A 9 -22.89 -1.68 -7.40
CA GLN A 9 -21.87 -1.33 -6.42
C GLN A 9 -20.92 -2.52 -6.20
N HIS A 10 -21.46 -3.71 -5.92
CA HIS A 10 -20.64 -4.90 -5.71
C HIS A 10 -19.77 -5.27 -6.92
N ILE A 11 -20.31 -5.16 -8.15
CA ILE A 11 -19.54 -5.42 -9.38
C ILE A 11 -18.40 -4.40 -9.52
N CYS A 12 -18.65 -3.11 -9.24
CA CYS A 12 -17.61 -2.08 -9.26
C CYS A 12 -16.52 -2.35 -8.22
N GLU A 13 -16.91 -2.69 -6.98
CA GLU A 13 -15.98 -3.04 -5.91
C GLU A 13 -15.07 -4.21 -6.32
N LEU A 14 -15.69 -5.31 -6.80
CA LEU A 14 -14.97 -6.50 -7.22
C LEU A 14 -14.00 -6.20 -8.37
N PHE A 15 -14.44 -5.41 -9.35
CA PHE A 15 -13.59 -5.02 -10.48
C PHE A 15 -12.38 -4.21 -10.02
N ILE A 16 -12.60 -3.18 -9.18
CA ILE A 16 -11.53 -2.33 -8.66
C ILE A 16 -10.51 -3.16 -7.86
N ILE A 17 -10.99 -4.00 -6.95
CA ILE A 17 -10.16 -4.89 -6.13
C ILE A 17 -9.32 -5.81 -7.01
N THR A 18 -9.96 -6.47 -7.98
CA THR A 18 -9.28 -7.43 -8.87
C THR A 18 -8.21 -6.75 -9.71
N GLN A 19 -8.51 -5.58 -10.28
CA GLN A 19 -7.55 -4.81 -11.06
C GLN A 19 -6.34 -4.42 -10.21
N LEU A 20 -6.55 -3.78 -9.06
CA LEU A 20 -5.47 -3.31 -8.18
C LEU A 20 -4.63 -4.46 -7.62
N GLN A 21 -5.26 -5.59 -7.27
CA GLN A 21 -4.57 -6.76 -6.74
C GLN A 21 -3.72 -7.47 -7.80
N SER A 22 -4.14 -7.43 -9.06
CA SER A 22 -3.42 -8.07 -10.17
C SER A 22 -2.17 -7.30 -10.60
N MET A 23 -2.05 -6.02 -10.23
CA MET A 23 -0.94 -5.16 -10.64
C MET A 23 0.34 -5.48 -9.87
N PRO A 24 1.49 -5.66 -10.56
CA PRO A 24 2.77 -5.80 -9.91
C PRO A 24 3.24 -4.46 -9.29
N SER A 25 4.08 -4.53 -8.25
CA SER A 25 4.57 -3.36 -7.51
C SER A 25 5.20 -2.27 -8.38
N ARG A 26 5.86 -2.65 -9.49
CA ARG A 26 6.44 -1.69 -10.44
C ARG A 26 5.36 -0.86 -11.13
N GLU A 27 4.30 -1.52 -11.60
CA GLU A 27 3.18 -0.85 -12.27
C GLU A 27 2.43 0.06 -11.28
N LEU A 28 2.21 -0.42 -10.05
CA LEU A 28 1.60 0.36 -8.96
C LEU A 28 2.37 1.66 -8.66
N ALA A 29 3.70 1.60 -8.70
CA ALA A 29 4.55 2.77 -8.48
C ALA A 29 4.47 3.78 -9.63
N SER A 30 4.39 3.31 -10.88
CA SER A 30 4.24 4.16 -12.08
C SER A 30 2.81 4.63 -12.34
N MET A 31 1.83 4.03 -11.69
CA MET A 31 0.42 4.32 -11.92
C MET A 31 0.07 5.72 -11.39
N ASN A 32 -0.49 6.55 -12.25
CA ASN A 32 -1.04 7.88 -11.93
C ASN A 32 -2.48 7.81 -11.38
N LEU A 33 -2.78 6.78 -10.60
CA LEU A 33 -4.06 6.64 -9.92
C LEU A 33 -3.93 7.22 -8.53
N ASP A 34 -4.75 8.21 -8.24
CA ASP A 34 -4.94 8.73 -6.89
C ASP A 34 -5.78 7.74 -6.08
N ILE A 35 -5.08 6.95 -5.26
CA ILE A 35 -5.70 5.93 -4.40
C ILE A 35 -6.51 6.57 -3.26
N VAL A 36 -6.16 7.80 -2.87
CA VAL A 36 -6.81 8.51 -1.77
C VAL A 36 -8.13 9.11 -2.24
N ASP A 37 -8.18 9.65 -3.46
CA ASP A 37 -9.43 10.05 -4.09
C ASP A 37 -10.35 8.85 -4.39
N LEU A 38 -9.79 7.69 -4.76
CA LEU A 38 -10.57 6.46 -4.88
C LEU A 38 -11.17 6.03 -3.52
N LEU A 39 -10.40 6.15 -2.43
CA LEU A 39 -10.89 5.89 -1.08
C LEU A 39 -12.01 6.86 -0.67
N LYS A 40 -11.86 8.16 -0.95
CA LYS A 40 -12.91 9.17 -0.70
C LYS A 40 -14.18 8.83 -1.48
N LYS A 41 -14.06 8.44 -2.75
CA LYS A 41 -15.22 7.99 -3.57
C LYS A 41 -15.88 6.74 -2.99
N ALA A 42 -15.10 5.75 -2.56
CA ALA A 42 -15.64 4.55 -1.92
C ALA A 42 -16.45 4.88 -0.67
N LYS A 43 -15.93 5.78 0.19
CA LYS A 43 -16.65 6.26 1.38
C LYS A 43 -17.89 7.07 1.03
N PHE A 44 -17.82 7.94 0.04
CA PHE A 44 -18.96 8.73 -0.44
C PHE A 44 -20.11 7.84 -0.92
N HIS A 45 -19.80 6.70 -1.55
CA HIS A 45 -20.80 5.74 -2.01
C HIS A 45 -21.21 4.69 -0.95
N HIS A 46 -20.82 4.85 0.32
CA HIS A 46 -21.09 3.88 1.40
C HIS A 46 -20.59 2.46 1.08
N SER A 47 -19.42 2.37 0.44
CA SER A 47 -18.75 1.11 0.17
C SER A 47 -17.73 0.81 1.28
N ASP A 48 -18.21 0.22 2.36
CA ASP A 48 -17.37 -0.15 3.51
C ASP A 48 -16.36 -1.24 3.16
N CYS A 49 -16.76 -2.18 2.30
CA CYS A 49 -15.90 -3.25 1.81
C CYS A 49 -14.69 -2.70 1.05
N LEU A 50 -14.93 -1.85 0.04
CA LEU A 50 -13.86 -1.30 -0.78
C LEU A 50 -13.00 -0.31 0.00
N SER A 51 -13.59 0.55 0.82
CA SER A 51 -12.82 1.52 1.60
C SER A 51 -11.88 0.83 2.61
N THR A 52 -12.37 -0.22 3.29
CA THR A 52 -11.54 -1.04 4.19
C THR A 52 -10.45 -1.77 3.42
N TRP A 53 -10.79 -2.37 2.27
CA TRP A 53 -9.82 -3.06 1.44
C TRP A 53 -8.72 -2.13 0.93
N LEU A 54 -9.08 -0.91 0.48
CA LEU A 54 -8.13 0.10 0.02
C LEU A 54 -7.17 0.54 1.13
N LEU A 55 -7.65 0.73 2.37
CA LEU A 55 -6.78 1.04 3.50
C LEU A 55 -5.75 -0.07 3.77
N HIS A 56 -6.19 -1.33 3.74
CA HIS A 56 -5.28 -2.48 3.86
C HIS A 56 -4.31 -2.58 2.68
N PHE A 57 -4.77 -2.30 1.47
CA PHE A 57 -3.95 -2.30 0.26
C PHE A 57 -2.85 -1.25 0.34
N ILE A 58 -3.17 -0.04 0.80
CA ILE A 58 -2.20 1.04 1.04
C ILE A 58 -1.20 0.62 2.14
N ALA A 59 -1.68 0.03 3.24
CA ALA A 59 -0.81 -0.43 4.33
C ALA A 59 0.17 -1.52 3.89
N THR A 60 -0.28 -2.46 3.07
CA THR A 60 0.57 -3.56 2.58
C THR A 60 1.61 -3.07 1.57
N ASN A 61 1.27 -2.03 0.81
CA ASN A 61 2.14 -1.39 -0.18
C ASN A 61 2.70 -0.03 0.31
N TYR A 62 2.88 0.11 1.63
CA TYR A 62 3.19 1.40 2.27
C TYR A 62 4.40 2.10 1.65
N LEU A 63 5.45 1.36 1.29
CA LEU A 63 6.67 1.93 0.72
C LEU A 63 6.45 2.63 -0.63
N ILE A 64 5.44 2.20 -1.40
CA ILE A 64 5.10 2.81 -2.69
C ILE A 64 4.26 4.05 -2.43
N PHE A 65 3.18 3.91 -1.65
CA PHE A 65 2.23 4.99 -1.45
C PHE A 65 2.76 6.12 -0.57
N SER A 66 3.61 5.84 0.42
CA SER A 66 4.24 6.87 1.26
C SER A 66 5.13 7.86 0.50
N GLN A 67 5.56 7.51 -0.71
CA GLN A 67 6.33 8.40 -1.58
C GLN A 67 5.44 9.28 -2.47
N LYS A 68 4.15 8.96 -2.59
CA LYS A 68 3.21 9.71 -3.42
C LYS A 68 2.66 10.92 -2.66
N PRO A 69 2.46 12.07 -3.32
CA PRO A 69 1.93 13.27 -2.67
C PRO A 69 0.52 13.04 -2.13
N GLU A 70 -0.30 12.23 -2.81
CA GLU A 70 -1.70 11.97 -2.42
C GLU A 70 -1.81 11.36 -1.01
N PHE A 71 -0.78 10.64 -0.55
CA PHE A 71 -0.74 10.08 0.81
C PHE A 71 -0.86 11.13 1.91
N GLN A 72 -0.52 12.39 1.60
CA GLN A 72 -0.68 13.49 2.53
C GLN A 72 -2.14 13.84 2.82
N ASP A 73 -3.05 13.53 1.89
CA ASP A 73 -4.46 13.88 1.94
C ASP A 73 -5.32 12.87 2.73
N LEU A 74 -4.72 11.81 3.25
CA LEU A 74 -5.37 10.87 4.19
C LEU A 74 -5.69 11.57 5.51
N SER A 75 -6.84 11.22 6.11
CA SER A 75 -7.19 11.68 7.45
C SER A 75 -6.20 11.15 8.51
N VAL A 76 -6.19 11.78 9.69
CA VAL A 76 -5.31 11.35 10.80
C VAL A 76 -5.60 9.91 11.20
N GLU A 77 -6.88 9.52 11.24
CA GLU A 77 -7.33 8.17 11.57
C GLU A 77 -6.92 7.16 10.50
N GLU A 78 -7.08 7.50 9.23
CA GLU A 78 -6.70 6.65 8.10
C GLU A 78 -5.19 6.43 8.06
N ARG A 79 -4.40 7.50 8.22
CA ARG A 79 -2.95 7.39 8.28
C ARG A 79 -2.51 6.55 9.47
N SER A 80 -3.09 6.77 10.65
CA SER A 80 -2.80 5.97 11.83
C SER A 80 -3.13 4.48 11.61
N PHE A 81 -4.25 4.18 10.93
CA PHE A 81 -4.61 2.82 10.57
C PHE A 81 -3.59 2.19 9.63
N VAL A 82 -3.21 2.89 8.57
CA VAL A 82 -2.22 2.45 7.59
C VAL A 82 -0.86 2.21 8.25
N GLU A 83 -0.40 3.12 9.09
CA GLU A 83 0.88 2.99 9.78
C GLU A 83 0.91 1.83 10.77
N LYS A 84 -0.20 1.57 11.46
CA LYS A 84 -0.34 0.44 12.38
C LYS A 84 -0.31 -0.91 11.66
N HIS A 85 -0.92 -1.00 10.49
CA HIS A 85 -1.04 -2.25 9.73
C HIS A 85 0.00 -2.38 8.60
N ARG A 86 1.01 -1.51 8.57
CA ARG A 86 1.96 -1.47 7.46
C ARG A 86 2.81 -2.73 7.34
N TRP A 87 3.09 -3.09 6.10
CA TRP A 87 4.09 -4.09 5.74
C TRP A 87 5.20 -3.44 4.90
N PRO A 88 6.49 -3.73 5.18
CA PRO A 88 7.02 -4.41 6.36
C PRO A 88 6.85 -3.58 7.64
N SER A 89 6.80 -4.25 8.80
CA SER A 89 6.63 -3.58 10.09
C SER A 89 7.78 -2.63 10.42
N ASN A 90 7.53 -1.62 11.26
CA ASN A 90 8.56 -0.66 11.67
C ASN A 90 9.74 -1.35 12.36
N MET A 91 9.46 -2.32 13.24
CA MET A 91 10.48 -3.07 13.95
C MET A 91 11.41 -3.79 12.98
N TYR A 92 10.85 -4.46 11.98
CA TYR A 92 11.65 -5.15 10.96
C TYR A 92 12.54 -4.16 10.18
N LEU A 93 12.01 -3.01 9.77
CA LEU A 93 12.78 -2.01 9.05
C LEU A 93 13.93 -1.42 9.89
N LYS A 94 13.71 -1.21 11.19
CA LYS A 94 14.77 -0.77 12.12
C LYS A 94 15.86 -1.83 12.23
N GLN A 95 15.49 -3.08 12.46
CA GLN A 95 16.44 -4.20 12.53
C GLN A 95 17.22 -4.36 11.21
N LEU A 96 16.55 -4.21 10.06
CA LEU A 96 17.19 -4.25 8.75
C LEU A 96 18.18 -3.09 8.57
N ALA A 97 17.85 -1.89 9.04
CA ALA A 97 18.76 -0.74 8.98
C ALA A 97 19.99 -0.95 9.88
N GLU A 98 19.81 -1.48 11.09
CA GLU A 98 20.92 -1.85 11.98
C GLU A 98 21.81 -2.94 11.37
N TYR A 99 21.21 -4.00 10.82
CA TYR A 99 21.94 -5.07 10.15
C TYR A 99 22.72 -4.54 8.93
N ARG A 100 22.10 -3.70 8.08
CA ARG A 100 22.78 -3.07 6.94
C ARG A 100 23.97 -2.23 7.39
N LYS A 101 23.82 -1.43 8.47
CA LYS A 101 24.92 -0.65 9.06
C LYS A 101 26.05 -1.56 9.55
N TYR A 102 25.72 -2.65 10.24
CA TYR A 102 26.69 -3.63 10.72
C TYR A 102 27.47 -4.32 9.57
N ILE A 103 26.80 -4.68 8.48
CA ILE A 103 27.44 -5.25 7.28
C ILE A 103 28.29 -4.21 6.53
N HIS A 104 27.93 -2.93 6.58
CA HIS A 104 28.76 -1.87 5.98
C HIS A 104 29.96 -1.49 6.86
N SER A 105 29.83 -1.55 8.19
CA SER A 105 30.90 -1.23 9.13
C SER A 105 31.93 -2.34 9.27
N ARG A 106 31.51 -3.61 9.20
CA ARG A 106 32.44 -4.73 9.01
C ARG A 106 32.73 -4.82 7.51
N LYS A 107 33.99 -4.82 7.09
CA LYS A 107 34.38 -5.42 5.80
C LYS A 107 34.05 -6.92 5.87
N CYS A 108 32.77 -7.30 5.85
CA CYS A 108 32.36 -8.69 5.71
C CYS A 108 32.79 -9.10 4.31
N ARG A 109 33.98 -9.71 4.24
CA ARG A 109 34.52 -10.42 3.09
C ARG A 109 33.64 -11.64 2.85
N CYS A 110 32.43 -11.43 2.38
CA CYS A 110 31.69 -12.49 1.73
C CYS A 110 32.40 -12.73 0.40
N LEU A 111 33.21 -13.78 0.33
CA LEU A 111 33.71 -14.31 -0.93
C LEU A 111 32.49 -14.76 -1.72
N VAL A 112 32.00 -13.88 -2.60
CA VAL A 112 31.05 -14.27 -3.64
C VAL A 112 31.80 -15.25 -4.52
N ILE A 113 31.62 -16.55 -4.28
CA ILE A 113 32.11 -17.60 -5.17
C ILE A 113 31.33 -17.42 -6.47
N LYS A 114 31.93 -16.73 -7.45
CA LYS A 114 31.44 -16.74 -8.83
C LYS A 114 31.54 -18.18 -9.30
N ARG A 115 30.40 -18.86 -9.48
CA ARG A 115 30.35 -20.12 -10.22
C ARG A 115 30.66 -19.79 -11.69
N HIS A 116 31.73 -20.38 -12.20
CA HIS A 116 32.07 -20.43 -13.63
C HIS A 116 31.09 -21.33 -14.36
#